data_AF-A0A520KEX3-F1
#
_entry.id   AF-A0A520KEX3-F1
#
_cell.length_a   1.000
_cell.length_b   1.000
_cell.length_c   1.000
_cell.angle_alpha   90.00
_cell.angle_beta   90.00
_cell.angle_gamma   90.00
#
_symmetry.space_group_name_H-M   'P 1'
#
loop_
_entity.id
_entity.type
_entity.pdbx_description
1 polymer ?
#
loop_
_entity_poly.entity_id
_entity_poly.type
_entity_poly.pdbx_seq_one_letter_code
_entity_poly.pdbx_strand_id
1 'polypeptide(L)'
;MYDHDFEKRDLRFLKRRGKLEIYLDILFSIYKLAGRSWAKITRVMYMTNLNPKSLKEKLQELSYLDLIIWDERGVKLTEKGFSFLKEINTIFEKYKIHPIWHTKVYD
;
A
#
# COMPACT_ATOMS: atom_id res chain seq x y z
N MET A 1 17.40 45.69 10.68
CA MET A 1 17.13 44.91 9.45
C MET A 1 17.54 43.49 9.78
N TYR A 2 16.58 42.66 10.21
CA TYR A 2 16.87 41.29 10.65
C TYR A 2 16.78 40.35 9.46
N ASP A 3 17.87 39.61 9.22
CA ASP A 3 17.93 38.49 8.28
C ASP A 3 16.89 37.43 8.67
N HIS A 4 15.93 37.21 7.79
CA HIS A 4 14.93 36.16 7.90
C HIS A 4 15.39 34.90 7.15
N ASP A 5 16.49 34.28 7.60
CA ASP A 5 16.92 32.95 7.15
C ASP A 5 16.45 31.84 8.10
N PHE A 6 15.20 31.94 8.58
CA PHE A 6 14.58 30.86 9.35
C PHE A 6 13.94 29.83 8.41
N GLU A 7 14.63 28.69 8.30
CA GLU A 7 14.04 27.36 8.07
C GLU A 7 13.37 27.07 6.72
N LYS A 8 14.19 26.77 5.70
CA LYS A 8 13.81 25.68 4.78
C LYS A 8 14.03 24.33 5.48
N ARG A 9 13.18 24.00 6.46
CA ARG A 9 13.08 22.63 6.98
C ARG A 9 12.85 21.69 5.80
N ASP A 10 13.69 20.68 5.65
CA ASP A 10 13.61 19.73 4.55
C ASP A 10 12.31 18.91 4.64
N LEU A 11 11.23 19.37 3.98
CA LEU A 11 9.91 18.74 3.99
C LEU A 11 9.91 17.31 3.41
N ARG A 12 11.05 16.79 2.91
CA ARG A 12 11.17 15.42 2.37
C ARG A 12 10.95 14.34 3.43
N PHE A 13 11.17 14.60 4.72
CA PHE A 13 10.89 13.60 5.76
C PHE A 13 9.39 13.42 6.04
N LEU A 14 8.58 14.48 5.88
CA LEU A 14 7.13 14.44 6.10
C LEU A 14 6.38 13.66 5.01
N LYS A 15 7.05 13.35 3.88
CA LYS A 15 6.48 12.57 2.76
C LYS A 15 6.80 11.07 2.82
N ARG A 16 7.43 10.57 3.89
CA ARG A 16 7.71 9.13 4.01
C ARG A 16 6.41 8.38 4.30
N ARG A 17 6.04 7.48 3.38
CA ARG A 17 4.87 6.61 3.54
C ARG A 17 4.97 5.82 4.84
N GLY A 18 3.93 5.91 5.66
CA GLY A 18 3.86 5.15 6.90
C GLY A 18 3.78 3.64 6.62
N LYS A 19 4.21 2.82 7.59
CA LYS A 19 4.14 1.35 7.46
C LYS A 19 2.71 0.86 7.12
N LEU A 20 1.71 1.42 7.79
CA LEU A 20 0.30 1.12 7.54
C LEU A 20 -0.15 1.54 6.13
N GLU A 21 0.30 2.70 5.66
CA GLU A 21 -0.04 3.18 4.32
C GLU A 21 0.51 2.25 3.24
N ILE A 22 1.74 1.76 3.40
CA ILE A 22 2.36 0.79 2.49
C ILE A 22 1.57 -0.53 2.49
N TYR A 23 1.17 -1.01 3.66
CA TYR A 23 0.36 -2.23 3.76
C TYR A 23 -0.97 -2.09 3.06
N LEU A 24 -1.72 -1.02 3.34
CA LEU A 24 -3.01 -0.81 2.72
C LEU A 24 -2.87 -0.71 1.20
N ASP A 25 -1.88 0.01 0.70
CA ASP A 25 -1.65 0.15 -0.73
C ASP A 25 -1.30 -1.18 -1.42
N ILE A 26 -0.54 -2.06 -0.77
CA ILE A 26 -0.31 -3.43 -1.25
C ILE A 26 -1.64 -4.20 -1.31
N LEU A 27 -2.43 -4.19 -0.23
CA LEU A 27 -3.69 -4.94 -0.14
C LEU A 27 -4.72 -4.43 -1.17
N PHE A 28 -4.86 -3.12 -1.32
CA PHE A 28 -5.71 -2.50 -2.34
C PHE A 28 -5.21 -2.80 -3.76
N SER A 29 -3.88 -2.80 -3.99
CA SER A 29 -3.32 -3.15 -5.30
C SER A 29 -3.63 -4.60 -5.67
N ILE A 30 -3.47 -5.54 -4.74
CA ILE A 30 -3.83 -6.95 -4.94
C ILE A 30 -5.32 -7.08 -5.28
N TYR A 31 -6.19 -6.44 -4.48
CA TYR A 31 -7.63 -6.47 -4.71
C TYR A 31 -8.04 -5.88 -6.05
N LYS A 32 -7.46 -4.72 -6.43
CA LYS A 32 -7.76 -4.06 -7.71
C LYS A 32 -7.29 -4.87 -8.91
N LEU A 33 -6.15 -5.58 -8.80
CA LEU A 33 -5.60 -6.38 -9.89
C LEU A 33 -6.33 -7.70 -10.11
N ALA A 34 -6.77 -8.37 -9.04
CA ALA A 34 -7.20 -9.76 -9.13
C ALA A 34 -8.44 -10.10 -8.28
N GLY A 35 -8.99 -9.15 -7.52
CA GLY A 35 -10.08 -9.39 -6.58
C GLY A 35 -9.69 -10.42 -5.52
N ARG A 36 -10.25 -11.63 -5.64
CA ARG A 36 -9.95 -12.79 -4.77
C ARG A 36 -8.99 -13.81 -5.40
N SER A 37 -8.51 -13.54 -6.61
CA SER A 37 -7.58 -14.41 -7.36
C SER A 37 -6.12 -13.97 -7.17
N TRP A 38 -5.21 -14.61 -7.90
CA TRP A 38 -3.77 -14.35 -7.88
C TRP A 38 -3.40 -13.12 -8.72
N ALA A 39 -2.74 -12.15 -8.10
CA ALA A 39 -2.11 -11.02 -8.77
C ALA A 39 -0.61 -11.29 -9.00
N LYS A 40 -0.09 -10.87 -10.16
CA LYS A 40 1.35 -10.95 -10.45
C LYS A 40 2.12 -10.00 -9.53
N ILE A 41 3.13 -10.51 -8.82
CA ILE A 41 3.95 -9.73 -7.87
C ILE A 41 4.55 -8.48 -8.52
N THR A 42 5.01 -8.59 -9.77
CA THR A 42 5.57 -7.44 -10.52
C THR A 42 4.54 -6.33 -10.77
N ARG A 43 3.26 -6.68 -10.98
CA ARG A 43 2.19 -5.68 -11.14
C ARG A 43 1.88 -4.98 -9.81
N VAL A 44 1.85 -5.74 -8.71
CA VAL A 44 1.71 -5.17 -7.36
C VAL A 44 2.88 -4.24 -7.03
N MET A 45 4.12 -4.63 -7.41
CA MET A 45 5.31 -3.81 -7.24
C MET A 45 5.19 -2.45 -7.93
N TYR A 46 4.79 -2.46 -9.20
CA TYR A 46 4.62 -1.21 -9.97
C TYR A 46 3.51 -0.34 -9.41
N MET A 47 2.38 -0.92 -9.00
CA MET A 47 1.28 -0.16 -8.40
C MET A 47 1.64 0.50 -7.06
N THR A 48 2.46 -0.18 -6.26
CA THR A 48 2.83 0.30 -4.92
C THR A 48 4.07 1.19 -4.92
N ASN A 49 4.73 1.33 -6.08
CA ASN A 49 6.01 2.04 -6.23
C ASN A 49 7.08 1.55 -5.24
N LEU A 50 7.09 0.25 -4.95
CA LEU A 50 8.10 -0.40 -4.09
C LEU A 50 9.20 -1.01 -4.95
N ASN A 51 10.43 -0.99 -4.46
CA ASN A 51 11.49 -1.80 -5.03
C ASN A 51 11.28 -3.30 -4.65
N PRO A 52 11.92 -4.25 -5.36
CA PRO A 52 11.73 -5.68 -5.11
C PRO A 52 12.02 -6.12 -3.66
N LYS A 53 13.08 -5.57 -3.05
CA LYS A 53 13.48 -5.91 -1.68
C LYS A 53 12.42 -5.45 -0.68
N SER A 54 12.00 -4.18 -0.77
CA SER A 54 10.98 -3.61 0.10
C SER A 54 9.64 -4.31 -0.08
N LEU A 55 9.22 -4.63 -1.31
CA LEU A 55 7.99 -5.39 -1.52
C LEU A 55 8.08 -6.76 -0.86
N LYS A 56 9.18 -7.49 -1.04
CA LYS A 56 9.40 -8.81 -0.43
C LYS A 56 9.26 -8.77 1.09
N GLU A 57 9.91 -7.81 1.75
CA GLU A 57 9.81 -7.61 3.20
C GLU A 57 8.35 -7.36 3.63
N LYS A 58 7.61 -6.53 2.88
CA LYS A 58 6.21 -6.23 3.21
C LYS A 58 5.27 -7.40 2.94
N LEU A 59 5.51 -8.20 1.90
CA LEU A 59 4.75 -9.42 1.65
C LEU A 59 4.99 -10.46 2.76
N GLN A 60 6.22 -10.60 3.25
CA GLN A 60 6.51 -11.45 4.40
C GLN A 60 5.75 -11.00 5.65
N GLU A 61 5.78 -9.71 5.97
CA GLU A 61 5.05 -9.18 7.13
C GLU A 61 3.52 -9.37 6.99
N LEU A 62 2.95 -9.08 5.83
CA LEU A 62 1.51 -9.25 5.58
C LEU A 62 1.07 -10.73 5.57
N SER A 63 1.94 -11.63 5.09
CA SER A 63 1.70 -13.07 5.13
C SER A 63 1.76 -13.59 6.56
N TYR A 64 2.71 -13.10 7.38
CA TYR A 64 2.76 -13.40 8.81
C TYR A 64 1.50 -12.96 9.55
N LEU A 65 0.89 -11.85 9.15
CA LEU A 65 -0.38 -11.37 9.69
C LEU A 65 -1.62 -12.12 9.14
N ASP A 66 -1.42 -13.11 8.27
CA ASP A 66 -2.49 -13.87 7.59
C ASP A 66 -3.42 -12.97 6.76
N LEU A 67 -2.89 -11.89 6.19
CA LEU A 67 -3.66 -11.00 5.30
C LEU A 67 -3.51 -11.39 3.82
N ILE A 68 -2.42 -12.07 3.47
CA ILE A 68 -2.13 -12.51 2.11
C ILE A 68 -1.52 -13.92 2.08
N ILE A 69 -1.65 -14.57 0.93
CA ILE A 69 -0.86 -15.73 0.54
C ILE A 69 -0.04 -15.33 -0.68
N TRP A 70 1.23 -15.73 -0.71
CA TRP A 70 2.11 -15.47 -1.84
C TRP A 70 3.03 -16.66 -2.10
N ASP A 71 3.13 -17.07 -3.36
CA ASP A 71 3.92 -18.21 -3.83
C ASP A 71 4.32 -17.99 -5.31
N GLU A 72 4.78 -19.03 -6.01
CA GLU A 72 5.14 -18.97 -7.43
C GLU A 72 4.01 -18.52 -8.37
N ARG A 73 2.74 -18.64 -7.96
CA ARG A 73 1.57 -18.18 -8.74
C ARG A 73 1.36 -16.68 -8.63
N GLY A 74 1.89 -16.04 -7.58
CA GLY A 74 1.78 -14.60 -7.35
C GLY A 74 1.41 -14.28 -5.90
N VAL A 75 0.53 -13.30 -5.71
CA VAL A 75 0.00 -12.91 -4.40
C VAL A 75 -1.52 -12.75 -4.45
N LYS A 76 -2.23 -13.22 -3.43
CA LYS A 76 -3.68 -13.05 -3.27
C LYS A 76 -4.04 -12.72 -1.81
N LEU A 77 -5.21 -12.13 -1.62
CA LEU A 77 -5.78 -11.92 -0.28
C LEU A 77 -6.23 -13.27 0.33
N THR A 78 -6.08 -13.40 1.64
CA THR A 78 -6.82 -14.40 2.43
C THR A 78 -8.25 -13.92 2.68
N GLU A 79 -9.09 -14.77 3.28
CA GLU A 79 -10.43 -14.33 3.72
C GLU A 79 -10.33 -13.24 4.79
N LYS A 80 -9.35 -13.36 5.71
CA LYS A 80 -9.04 -12.34 6.72
C LYS A 80 -8.58 -11.03 6.07
N GLY A 81 -7.68 -11.09 5.09
CA GLY A 81 -7.20 -9.92 4.35
C GLY A 81 -8.30 -9.21 3.58
N PHE A 82 -9.18 -9.97 2.93
CA PHE A 82 -10.36 -9.43 2.25
C PHE A 82 -11.33 -8.75 3.23
N SER A 83 -11.62 -9.38 4.36
CA SER A 83 -12.52 -8.84 5.38
C SER A 83 -11.96 -7.56 5.99
N PHE A 84 -10.67 -7.56 6.34
CA PHE A 84 -9.95 -6.37 6.80
C PHE A 84 -10.02 -5.23 5.79
N LEU A 85 -9.76 -5.48 4.51
CA LEU A 85 -9.84 -4.47 3.47
C LEU A 85 -11.24 -3.85 3.36
N LYS A 86 -12.28 -4.69 3.47
CA LYS A 86 -13.69 -4.25 3.43
C LYS A 86 -14.04 -3.35 4.62
N GLU A 87 -13.57 -3.69 5.82
CA GLU A 87 -13.75 -2.86 7.03
C GLU A 87 -13.03 -1.52 6.88
N ILE A 88 -11.79 -1.53 6.42
CA ILE A 88 -11.02 -0.29 6.17
C ILE A 88 -11.72 0.59 5.14
N ASN A 89 -12.22 0.01 4.04
CA ASN A 89 -12.95 0.78 3.02
C ASN A 89 -14.23 1.41 3.61
N THR A 90 -14.95 0.67 4.45
CA THR A 90 -16.15 1.17 5.15
C THR A 90 -15.81 2.35 6.07
N ILE A 91 -14.69 2.27 6.79
CA ILE A 91 -14.20 3.37 7.63
C ILE A 91 -13.87 4.59 6.76
N PHE A 92 -13.13 4.40 5.67
CA PHE A 92 -12.76 5.50 4.78
C PHE A 92 -13.97 6.21 4.17
N GLU A 93 -14.96 5.44 3.70
CA GLU A 93 -16.22 5.99 3.22
C GLU A 93 -16.96 6.78 4.32
N LYS A 94 -17.07 6.20 5.51
CA LYS A 94 -17.77 6.83 6.65
C LYS A 94 -17.15 8.17 7.04
N TYR A 95 -15.82 8.27 7.02
CA TYR A 95 -15.09 9.48 7.39
C TYR A 95 -14.73 10.39 6.20
N LYS A 96 -15.22 10.07 4.99
CA LYS A 96 -14.87 10.79 3.74
C LYS A 96 -13.35 10.91 3.55
N ILE A 97 -12.62 9.89 3.99
CA ILE A 97 -11.18 9.79 3.76
C ILE A 97 -11.04 9.27 2.34
N HIS A 98 -10.51 10.11 1.46
CA HIS A 98 -10.05 9.68 0.14
C HIS A 98 -8.60 9.23 0.30
N PRO A 99 -8.34 7.93 0.41
CA PRO A 99 -6.97 7.49 0.47
C PRO A 99 -6.27 7.87 -0.84
N ILE A 100 -5.16 8.60 -0.70
CA ILE A 100 -4.29 8.96 -1.81
C ILE A 100 -3.47 7.72 -2.15
N TRP A 101 -4.10 6.72 -2.78
CA TRP A 101 -3.36 5.65 -3.42
C TRP A 101 -2.66 6.26 -4.62
N HIS A 102 -1.36 6.06 -4.77
CA HIS A 102 -0.59 6.55 -5.90
C HIS A 102 -1.10 5.92 -7.21
N THR A 103 -2.23 6.42 -7.70
CA THR A 103 -2.84 6.08 -8.97
C THR A 103 -2.19 6.98 -10.01
N LYS A 104 -0.94 6.65 -10.35
CA LYS A 104 -0.55 6.83 -11.74
C LYS A 104 -1.13 5.64 -12.49
N VAL A 105 -2.36 5.84 -12.98
CA VAL A 105 -2.88 5.05 -14.09
C VAL A 105 -1.89 5.31 -15.22
N TYR A 106 -1.07 4.33 -15.54
CA TYR A 106 -0.43 4.31 -16.85
C TYR A 106 -1.50 3.77 -17.79
N ASP A 107 -2.15 4.69 -18.51
CA ASP A 107 -2.93 4.39 -19.70
C ASP A 107 -2.04 3.73 -20.77
#